data_AF-A0A402DUP6-F1
#
_entry.id   AF-A0A402DUP6-F1
#
_cell.length_a   1.000
_cell.length_b   1.000
_cell.length_c   1.000
_cell.angle_alpha   90.00
_cell.angle_beta   90.00
_cell.angle_gamma   90.00
#
_symmetry.space_group_name_H-M   'P 1'
#
loop_
_entity.id
_entity.type
_entity.pdbx_description
1 polymer ?
#
loop_
_entity_poly.entity_id
_entity_poly.type
_entity_poly.pdbx_seq_one_letter_code
_entity_poly.pdbx_strand_id
1 'polypeptide(L)'
;MAPSSTPVERLTEAGVAIWLDDLSRERLRTGDLADLVESLGVVGVTTNPTIFATALSKGDAYDAQLAELAAAGADVDEAVFQITTDDVRAAADVLRPVYDRTQGVDGRV
;
A
#
# COMPACT_ATOMS: atom_id res chain seq x y z
N MET A 1 -11.55 32.53 9.54
CA MET A 1 -12.25 31.46 8.80
C MET A 1 -11.58 30.16 9.19
N ALA A 2 -12.32 29.17 9.67
CA ALA A 2 -11.80 27.81 9.78
C ALA A 2 -11.31 27.36 8.39
N PRO A 3 -10.24 26.57 8.26
CA PRO A 3 -9.86 26.02 6.98
C PRO A 3 -11.07 25.26 6.42
N SER A 4 -11.50 25.63 5.22
CA SER A 4 -12.56 24.90 4.52
C SER A 4 -12.07 23.48 4.28
N SER A 5 -12.77 22.49 4.82
CA SER A 5 -12.37 21.08 4.72
C SER A 5 -12.14 20.67 3.27
N THR A 6 -11.12 19.84 3.04
CA THR A 6 -10.80 19.32 1.70
C THR A 6 -11.94 18.43 1.19
N PRO A 7 -12.08 18.21 -0.13
CA PRO A 7 -13.08 17.28 -0.65
C PRO A 7 -13.00 15.87 -0.06
N VAL A 8 -11.79 15.38 0.25
CA VAL A 8 -11.55 14.06 0.86
C VAL A 8 -11.99 14.03 2.33
N GLU A 9 -11.69 15.09 3.08
CA GLU A 9 -12.17 15.24 4.46
C GLU A 9 -13.70 15.21 4.53
N ARG A 10 -14.39 15.91 3.62
CA ARG A 10 -15.87 15.91 3.58
C ARG A 10 -16.46 14.53 3.27
N LEU A 11 -15.78 13.70 2.48
CA LEU A 11 -16.22 12.32 2.23
C LEU A 11 -16.06 11.47 3.49
N THR A 12 -14.95 11.63 4.19
CA THR A 12 -14.69 10.95 5.46
C THR A 12 -15.72 11.35 6.52
N GLU A 13 -16.02 12.65 6.65
CA GLU A 13 -17.08 13.18 7.53
C GLU A 13 -18.47 12.62 7.20
N ALA A 14 -18.73 12.32 5.92
CA ALA A 14 -19.96 11.69 5.45
C ALA A 14 -19.99 10.16 5.65
N GLY A 15 -18.93 9.56 6.23
CA GLY A 15 -18.83 8.13 6.49
C GLY A 15 -18.36 7.29 5.30
N VAL A 16 -17.73 7.90 4.28
CA VAL A 16 -17.16 7.18 3.14
C VAL A 16 -15.72 6.75 3.46
N ALA A 17 -15.43 5.46 3.29
CA ALA A 17 -14.09 4.91 3.43
C ALA A 17 -13.22 5.29 2.21
N ILE A 18 -12.09 5.93 2.44
CA ILE A 18 -11.15 6.32 1.39
C ILE A 18 -10.06 5.26 1.23
N TRP A 19 -9.97 4.69 0.03
CA TRP A 19 -8.99 3.67 -0.30
C TRP A 19 -8.01 4.19 -1.36
N LEU A 20 -6.75 3.81 -1.23
CA LEU A 20 -5.71 4.10 -2.20
C LEU A 20 -5.62 2.96 -3.22
N ASP A 21 -5.85 3.27 -4.50
CA ASP A 21 -5.70 2.32 -5.61
C ASP A 21 -4.28 2.35 -6.19
N ASP A 22 -3.30 2.09 -5.34
CA ASP A 22 -1.88 1.98 -5.68
C ASP A 22 -1.11 1.30 -4.54
N LEU A 23 -0.10 0.50 -4.88
CA LEU A 23 0.87 -0.04 -3.94
C LEU A 23 2.22 -0.23 -4.64
N SER A 24 3.27 0.33 -4.03
CA SER A 24 4.64 0.07 -4.44
C SER A 24 5.55 -0.02 -3.23
N ARG A 25 6.62 -0.81 -3.36
CA ARG A 25 7.66 -0.89 -2.34
C ARG A 25 8.27 0.44 -1.98
N GLU A 26 8.44 1.34 -2.95
CA GLU A 26 8.97 2.68 -2.70
C GLU A 26 8.05 3.45 -1.74
N ARG A 27 6.73 3.46 -2.00
CA ARG A 27 5.74 4.11 -1.14
C ARG A 27 5.77 3.57 0.31
N LEU A 28 5.98 2.27 0.45
CA LEU A 28 6.12 1.63 1.77
C LEU A 28 7.41 2.06 2.47
N ARG A 29 8.54 2.06 1.75
CA ARG A 29 9.87 2.40 2.28
C ARG A 29 9.99 3.86 2.70
N THR A 30 9.38 4.77 1.94
CA THR A 30 9.45 6.20 2.21
C THR A 30 8.51 6.64 3.33
N GLY A 31 7.59 5.78 3.77
CA GLY A 31 6.57 6.11 4.77
C GLY A 31 5.36 6.83 4.17
N ASP A 32 5.32 7.04 2.86
CA ASP A 32 4.24 7.79 2.21
C ASP A 32 2.86 7.17 2.44
N LEU A 33 2.74 5.83 2.47
CA LEU A 33 1.44 5.20 2.80
C LEU A 33 0.99 5.57 4.23
N ALA A 34 1.92 5.60 5.19
CA ALA A 34 1.59 6.02 6.55
C ALA A 34 1.17 7.49 6.59
N ASP A 35 1.87 8.36 5.84
CA ASP A 35 1.51 9.77 5.72
C ASP A 35 0.11 9.96 5.12
N LEU A 36 -0.29 9.16 4.12
CA LEU A 36 -1.64 9.20 3.54
C LEU A 36 -2.71 8.73 4.52
N VAL A 37 -2.41 7.73 5.35
CA VAL A 37 -3.30 7.29 6.43
C VAL A 37 -3.49 8.43 7.44
N GLU A 38 -2.42 9.11 7.85
CA GLU A 38 -2.48 10.19 8.86
C GLU A 38 -3.08 11.49 8.33
N SER A 39 -2.72 11.90 7.13
CA SER A 39 -3.05 13.24 6.59
C SER A 39 -4.34 13.28 5.78
N LEU A 40 -4.67 12.20 5.06
CA LEU A 40 -5.84 12.13 4.17
C LEU A 40 -6.89 11.13 4.62
N GLY A 41 -6.65 10.42 5.73
CA GLY A 41 -7.59 9.44 6.26
C GLY A 41 -7.78 8.24 5.32
N VAL A 42 -6.72 7.83 4.61
CA VAL A 42 -6.75 6.56 3.87
C VAL A 42 -6.92 5.42 4.86
N VAL A 43 -7.88 4.54 4.58
CA VAL A 43 -8.23 3.42 5.47
C VAL A 43 -8.07 2.05 4.82
N GLY A 44 -7.68 2.00 3.55
CA GLY A 44 -7.40 0.75 2.84
C GLY A 44 -6.60 0.98 1.57
N VAL A 45 -6.05 -0.09 1.04
CA VAL A 45 -5.31 -0.12 -0.23
C VAL A 45 -5.90 -1.22 -1.11
N THR A 46 -5.83 -1.04 -2.42
CA THR A 46 -6.03 -2.13 -3.39
C THR A 46 -4.80 -2.33 -4.26
N THR A 47 -4.63 -3.57 -4.70
CA THR A 47 -3.63 -3.92 -5.70
C THR A 47 -4.31 -4.61 -6.88
N ASN A 48 -3.62 -4.62 -8.02
CA ASN A 48 -4.00 -5.39 -9.19
C ASN A 48 -2.72 -5.68 -10.02
N PRO A 49 -2.78 -6.59 -11.01
CA PRO A 49 -1.60 -6.94 -11.80
C PRO A 49 -0.91 -5.74 -12.48
N THR A 50 -1.67 -4.72 -12.90
CA THR A 50 -1.12 -3.53 -13.57
C THR A 50 -0.36 -2.62 -12.60
N ILE A 51 -0.86 -2.47 -11.37
CA ILE A 51 -0.17 -1.73 -10.30
C ILE A 51 1.19 -2.37 -10.03
N PHE A 52 1.25 -3.69 -9.82
CA PHE A 52 2.51 -4.37 -9.55
C PHE A 52 3.48 -4.34 -10.74
N ALA A 53 3.00 -4.56 -11.97
CA ALA A 53 3.85 -4.45 -13.15
C ALA A 53 4.46 -3.04 -13.30
N THR A 54 3.68 -2.01 -12.98
CA THR A 54 4.15 -0.62 -12.99
C THR A 54 5.15 -0.36 -11.89
N ALA A 55 4.94 -0.91 -10.69
CA ALA A 55 5.86 -0.73 -9.57
C ALA A 55 7.19 -1.45 -9.85
N LEU A 56 7.15 -2.71 -10.30
CA LEU A 56 8.31 -3.52 -10.62
C LEU A 56 9.16 -2.97 -11.78
N SER A 57 8.54 -2.26 -12.72
CA SER A 57 9.27 -1.67 -13.86
C SER A 57 9.87 -0.29 -13.57
N LYS A 58 9.69 0.25 -12.35
CA LYS A 58 10.12 1.61 -11.98
C LYS A 58 11.11 1.60 -10.81
N GLY A 59 12.19 2.37 -10.98
CA GLY A 59 13.19 2.56 -9.92
C GLY A 59 14.01 1.29 -9.66
N ASP A 60 14.63 1.24 -8.48
CA ASP A 60 15.55 0.19 -8.02
C ASP A 60 15.03 -0.53 -6.76
N ALA A 61 13.81 -0.21 -6.31
CA ALA A 61 13.25 -0.69 -5.04
C ALA A 61 13.17 -2.23 -4.94
N TYR A 62 13.12 -2.94 -6.07
CA TYR A 62 13.01 -4.40 -6.14
C TYR A 62 14.32 -5.11 -6.46
N ASP A 63 15.38 -4.39 -6.85
CA ASP A 63 16.61 -4.97 -7.41
C ASP A 63 17.28 -5.95 -6.45
N ALA A 64 17.35 -5.59 -5.17
CA ALA A 64 17.96 -6.45 -4.14
C ALA A 64 17.21 -7.78 -4.00
N GLN A 65 15.88 -7.75 -3.87
CA GLN A 65 15.10 -8.97 -3.74
C GLN A 65 15.11 -9.79 -5.04
N LEU A 66 15.06 -9.14 -6.20
CA LEU A 66 15.16 -9.83 -7.49
C LEU A 66 16.51 -10.55 -7.62
N ALA A 67 17.61 -9.95 -7.17
CA ALA A 67 18.92 -10.59 -7.15
C ALA A 67 18.97 -11.80 -6.20
N GLU A 68 18.37 -11.70 -5.02
CA GLU A 68 18.27 -12.81 -4.05
C GLU A 68 17.46 -13.98 -4.63
N LEU A 69 16.30 -13.68 -5.23
CA LEU A 69 15.42 -14.67 -5.85
C LEU A 69 16.07 -15.36 -7.05
N ALA A 70 16.75 -14.58 -7.90
CA ALA A 70 17.51 -15.13 -9.01
C ALA A 70 18.65 -16.04 -8.53
N ALA A 71 19.37 -15.66 -7.46
CA ALA A 71 20.40 -16.49 -6.85
C ALA A 71 19.84 -17.78 -6.21
N ALA A 72 18.60 -17.74 -5.72
CA ALA A 72 17.87 -18.90 -5.21
C ALA A 72 17.29 -19.80 -6.31
N GLY A 73 17.32 -19.36 -7.58
CA GLY A 73 16.79 -20.12 -8.71
C GLY A 73 15.27 -20.04 -8.85
N ALA A 74 14.63 -19.02 -8.26
CA ALA A 74 13.20 -18.79 -8.39
C ALA A 74 12.81 -18.54 -9.86
N ASP A 75 11.67 -19.09 -10.26
CA ASP A 75 11.07 -18.74 -11.56
C ASP A 75 10.28 -17.43 -11.48
N VAL A 76 9.72 -17.00 -12.62
CA VAL A 76 8.99 -15.73 -12.72
C VAL A 76 7.74 -15.73 -11.83
N ASP A 77 7.00 -16.83 -11.78
CA ASP A 77 5.75 -16.92 -11.03
C ASP A 77 6.03 -16.90 -9.53
N GLU A 78 7.06 -17.62 -9.08
CA GLU A 78 7.54 -17.59 -7.70
C GLU A 78 8.01 -16.20 -7.29
N ALA A 79 8.81 -15.54 -8.14
CA ALA A 79 9.30 -14.19 -7.86
C ALA A 79 8.16 -13.17 -7.73
N VAL A 80 7.21 -13.19 -8.67
CA VAL A 80 6.02 -12.32 -8.61
C VAL A 80 5.22 -12.61 -7.34
N PHE A 81 4.96 -13.88 -7.03
CA PHE A 81 4.20 -14.26 -5.85
C PHE A 81 4.85 -13.76 -4.55
N GLN A 82 6.15 -13.99 -4.39
CA GLN A 82 6.87 -13.58 -3.18
C GLN A 82 6.93 -12.06 -3.04
N ILE A 83 7.32 -11.34 -4.10
CA ILE A 83 7.43 -9.88 -4.05
C ILE A 83 6.08 -9.24 -3.71
N THR A 84 5.02 -9.63 -4.42
CA THR A 84 3.69 -9.04 -4.22
C THR A 84 3.12 -9.40 -2.84
N THR A 85 3.35 -10.62 -2.36
CA THR A 85 2.94 -11.04 -1.01
C THR A 85 3.67 -10.25 0.07
N ASP A 86 4.97 -10.00 -0.10
CA ASP A 86 5.75 -9.23 0.87
C ASP A 86 5.30 -7.77 0.94
N ASP A 87 5.01 -7.15 -0.21
CA ASP A 87 4.48 -5.78 -0.26
C ASP A 87 3.08 -5.68 0.36
N VAL A 88 2.19 -6.63 0.07
CA VAL A 88 0.85 -6.71 0.70
C VAL A 88 0.96 -6.87 2.21
N ARG A 89 1.89 -7.72 2.69
CA ARG A 89 2.14 -7.91 4.12
C ARG A 89 2.61 -6.61 4.78
N ALA A 90 3.58 -5.93 4.16
CA ALA A 90 4.08 -4.65 4.68
C ALA A 90 3.00 -3.56 4.69
N ALA A 91 2.14 -3.49 3.66
CA ALA A 91 0.99 -2.58 3.66
C ALA A 91 -0.01 -2.91 4.77
N ALA A 92 -0.25 -4.20 5.03
CA ALA A 92 -1.11 -4.63 6.13
C ALA A 92 -0.56 -4.24 7.50
N ASP A 93 0.76 -4.27 7.68
CA ASP A 93 1.40 -3.79 8.91
C ASP A 93 1.22 -2.27 9.10
N VAL A 94 1.34 -1.47 8.03
CA VAL A 94 1.06 -0.02 8.06
C VAL A 94 -0.40 0.26 8.40
N LEU A 95 -1.34 -0.53 7.85
CA LEU A 95 -2.77 -0.37 8.07
C LEU A 95 -3.30 -1.02 9.36
N ARG A 96 -2.45 -1.76 10.08
CA ARG A 96 -2.84 -2.48 11.31
C ARG A 96 -3.50 -1.58 12.36
N PRO A 97 -3.03 -0.35 12.64
CA PRO A 97 -3.71 0.54 13.60
C PRO A 97 -5.14 0.93 13.15
N VAL A 98 -5.37 1.05 11.84
CA VAL A 98 -6.71 1.31 11.27
C VAL A 98 -7.59 0.08 11.42
N TYR A 99 -7.05 -1.11 11.13
CA TYR A 99 -7.76 -2.37 11.34
C TYR A 99 -8.20 -2.52 12.80
N ASP A 100 -7.31 -2.31 13.76
CA ASP A 100 -7.60 -2.48 15.18
C ASP A 100 -8.65 -1.45 15.66
N ARG A 101 -8.52 -0.16 15.30
CA ARG A 101 -9.45 0.91 15.77
C ARG A 101 -10.85 0.77 15.17
N THR A 102 -10.97 0.16 13.99
CA THR A 102 -12.25 -0.06 13.29
C THR A 102 -12.83 -1.45 13.52
N GLN A 103 -12.23 -2.23 14.43
CA GLN A 103 -12.63 -3.62 14.70
C GLN A 103 -12.67 -4.49 13.43
N GLY A 104 -11.72 -4.23 12.54
CA GLY A 104 -11.55 -4.92 11.27
C GLY A 104 -12.54 -4.51 10.19
N VAL A 105 -13.29 -3.42 10.32
CA VAL A 105 -14.07 -2.92 9.16
C VAL A 105 -13.12 -2.41 8.09
N ASP A 106 -12.19 -1.53 8.46
CA ASP A 106 -11.16 -0.98 7.57
C ASP A 106 -9.77 -1.56 7.89
N GLY A 107 -8.72 -0.91 7.39
CA GLY A 107 -7.32 -1.34 7.52
C GLY A 107 -7.01 -2.55 6.64
N ARG A 108 -7.56 -2.55 5.42
CA ARG A 108 -7.51 -3.68 4.48
C ARG A 108 -6.56 -3.40 3.33
N VAL A 109 -5.96 -4.48 2.80
CA VAL A 109 -5.18 -4.52 1.56
C VAL A 109 -5.85 -5.51 0.63
#